data_AF-A0A3B9ZCZ4-F1
#
_entry.id   AF-A0A3B9ZCZ4-F1
#
_cell.length_a   1.000
_cell.length_b   1.000
_cell.length_c   1.000
_cell.angle_alpha   90.00
_cell.angle_beta   90.00
_cell.angle_gamma   90.00
#
_symmetry.space_group_name_H-M   'P 1'
#
loop_
_entity.id
_entity.type
_entity.pdbx_description
1 polymer ?
#
loop_
_entity_poly.entity_id
_entity_poly.type
_entity_poly.pdbx_seq_one_letter_code
_entity_poly.pdbx_strand_id
1 'polypeptide(L)'
;MIDNLSVAPVHEPERQYYFMDLCKSIVLNKENEYGRKLTCHINTFGCQMNAKDSEKLLGILEEIGFVESEDENADFVLYNTCTVRENANLKVYGRLGYLKKLKEKNPNMIIALCGCMMQESDVVEK
;
A
#
# COMPACT_ATOMS: atom_id res chain seq x y z
N MET A 1 -4.77 21.14 -9.21
CA MET A 1 -5.24 20.78 -7.87
C MET A 1 -6.69 20.38 -8.03
N ILE A 2 -7.01 19.11 -7.78
CA ILE A 2 -8.39 18.64 -7.80
C ILE A 2 -9.10 19.24 -6.59
N ASP A 3 -10.25 19.84 -6.82
CA ASP A 3 -11.10 20.35 -5.75
C ASP A 3 -11.68 19.17 -4.97
N ASN A 4 -11.48 19.14 -3.65
CA ASN A 4 -12.02 18.09 -2.75
C ASN A 4 -13.57 18.05 -2.74
N LEU A 5 -14.23 19.01 -3.40
CA LEU A 5 -15.68 19.05 -3.62
C LEU A 5 -16.12 18.43 -4.96
N SER A 6 -15.19 18.06 -5.84
CA SER A 6 -15.51 17.42 -7.12
C SER A 6 -15.85 15.94 -6.95
N VAL A 7 -16.81 15.44 -7.72
CA VAL A 7 -17.23 14.03 -7.66
C VAL A 7 -16.18 13.18 -8.39
N ALA A 8 -15.77 12.06 -7.78
CA ALA A 8 -14.83 11.14 -8.39
C ALA A 8 -15.35 10.65 -9.76
N PRO A 9 -14.52 10.65 -10.83
CA PRO A 9 -14.88 10.09 -12.11
C PRO A 9 -15.29 8.62 -12.00
N VAL A 10 -16.17 8.17 -12.90
CA VAL A 10 -16.69 6.79 -12.89
C VAL A 10 -15.80 5.83 -13.69
N HIS A 11 -15.11 6.35 -14.71
CA HIS A 11 -14.33 5.57 -15.65
C HIS A 11 -12.83 5.63 -15.36
N GLU A 12 -12.15 4.54 -15.71
CA GLU A 12 -10.69 4.46 -15.69
C GLU A 12 -10.12 4.90 -17.05
N PRO A 13 -8.95 5.57 -17.07
CA PRO A 13 -8.03 5.82 -15.95
C PRO A 13 -8.29 7.11 -15.16
N GLU A 14 -9.29 7.91 -15.52
CA GLU A 14 -9.52 9.23 -14.91
C GLU A 14 -9.81 9.12 -13.41
N ARG A 15 -10.54 8.07 -13.01
CA ARG A 15 -10.82 7.77 -11.60
C ARG A 15 -9.55 7.46 -10.82
N GLN A 16 -8.64 6.65 -11.37
CA GLN A 16 -7.35 6.40 -10.74
C GLN A 16 -6.56 7.70 -10.54
N TYR A 17 -6.41 8.53 -11.59
CA TYR A 17 -5.69 9.80 -11.49
C TYR A 17 -6.32 10.76 -10.48
N TYR A 18 -7.65 10.79 -10.40
CA TYR A 18 -8.38 11.55 -9.40
C TYR A 18 -7.94 11.20 -7.97
N PHE A 19 -7.91 9.91 -7.64
CA PHE A 19 -7.47 9.48 -6.29
C PHE A 19 -5.97 9.65 -6.07
N MET A 20 -5.15 9.53 -7.11
CA MET A 20 -3.71 9.80 -7.00
C MET A 20 -3.44 11.25 -6.62
N ASP A 21 -4.14 12.22 -7.20
CA ASP A 21 -4.01 13.64 -6.87
C ASP A 21 -4.46 13.97 -5.44
N LEU A 22 -5.53 13.31 -4.96
CA LEU A 22 -5.95 13.40 -3.56
C LEU A 22 -4.88 12.85 -2.61
N CYS A 23 -4.38 11.65 -2.90
CA CYS A 23 -3.32 11.00 -2.13
C CYS A 23 -2.05 11.84 -2.12
N LYS A 24 -1.67 12.45 -3.24
CA LYS A 24 -0.52 13.36 -3.35
C LYS A 24 -0.64 14.55 -2.40
N SER A 25 -1.83 15.12 -2.28
CA SER A 25 -2.10 16.22 -1.33
C SER A 25 -1.98 15.75 0.12
N ILE A 26 -2.45 14.54 0.44
CA ILE A 26 -2.32 13.93 1.77
C ILE A 26 -0.84 13.68 2.11
N VAL A 27 -0.09 13.09 1.18
CA VAL A 27 1.34 12.78 1.34
C VAL A 27 2.14 14.05 1.56
N LEU A 28 1.89 15.10 0.76
CA LEU A 28 2.55 16.40 0.92
C LEU A 28 2.27 17.03 2.29
N ASN A 29 1.03 16.99 2.76
CA ASN A 29 0.68 17.52 4.08
C ASN A 29 1.41 16.77 5.21
N LYS A 30 1.48 15.44 5.12
CA LYS A 30 2.22 14.62 6.09
C LYS A 30 3.73 14.82 6.02
N GLU A 31 4.28 15.01 4.83
CA GLU A 31 5.70 15.37 4.65
C GLU A 31 6.01 16.68 5.38
N ASN A 32 5.16 17.70 5.23
CA ASN A 32 5.30 18.98 5.94
C ASN A 32 5.14 18.83 7.46
N GLU A 33 4.20 18.01 7.91
CA GLU A 33 3.97 17.73 9.35
C GLU A 33 5.19 17.06 9.98
N TYR A 34 5.81 16.09 9.30
CA TYR A 34 6.94 15.32 9.84
C TYR A 34 8.30 15.94 9.53
N GLY A 35 8.37 16.91 8.61
CA GLY A 35 9.61 17.54 8.17
C GLY A 35 10.54 16.60 7.38
N ARG A 36 10.01 15.52 6.80
CA ARG A 36 10.75 14.54 5.98
C ARG A 36 9.83 13.85 4.98
N LYS A 37 10.42 13.30 3.91
CA LYS A 37 9.72 12.41 2.97
C LYS A 37 9.11 11.22 3.69
N LEU A 38 7.92 10.81 3.27
CA LEU A 38 7.31 9.56 3.69
C LEU A 38 7.92 8.39 2.92
N THR A 39 8.12 7.27 3.60
CA THR A 39 8.69 6.07 2.98
C THR A 39 7.63 4.99 2.76
N CYS A 40 7.78 4.22 1.69
CA CYS A 40 6.93 3.05 1.42
C CYS A 40 7.76 1.79 1.16
N HIS A 41 7.18 0.63 1.45
CA HIS A 41 7.81 -0.66 1.15
C HIS A 41 6.75 -1.67 0.69
N ILE A 42 7.03 -2.41 -0.39
CA ILE A 42 6.11 -3.42 -0.94
C ILE A 42 6.71 -4.82 -0.78
N ASN A 43 6.02 -5.67 -0.04
CA ASN A 43 6.30 -7.10 0.01
C ASN A 43 5.43 -7.85 -1.00
N THR A 44 6.07 -8.60 -1.87
CA THR A 44 5.38 -9.41 -2.88
C THR A 44 5.40 -10.89 -2.48
N PHE A 45 4.22 -11.48 -2.32
CA PHE A 45 4.05 -12.91 -2.05
C PHE A 45 3.15 -13.56 -3.08
N GLY A 46 3.72 -14.20 -4.10
CA GLY A 46 2.88 -14.87 -5.09
C GLY A 46 3.61 -15.27 -6.36
N CYS A 47 2.96 -14.98 -7.48
CA CYS A 47 3.43 -15.32 -8.81
C CYS A 47 3.98 -14.10 -9.55
N GLN A 48 4.35 -14.29 -10.82
CA GLN A 48 4.85 -13.23 -11.69
C GLN A 48 3.84 -12.08 -11.88
N MET A 49 2.53 -12.37 -11.76
CA MET A 49 1.51 -11.34 -11.83
C MET A 49 1.59 -10.40 -10.63
N ASN A 50 1.74 -10.91 -9.41
CA ASN A 50 1.94 -10.06 -8.23
C ASN A 50 3.23 -9.25 -8.34
N ALA A 51 4.32 -9.81 -8.89
CA ALA A 51 5.56 -9.05 -9.09
C ALA A 51 5.35 -7.86 -10.03
N LYS A 52 4.68 -8.08 -11.16
CA LYS A 52 4.32 -7.01 -12.11
C LYS A 52 3.38 -5.98 -11.50
N ASP A 53 2.40 -6.41 -10.71
CA ASP A 53 1.47 -5.50 -10.06
C ASP A 53 2.15 -4.69 -8.96
N SER A 54 3.10 -5.27 -8.22
CA SER A 54 3.92 -4.56 -7.24
C SER A 54 4.80 -3.48 -7.87
N GLU A 55 5.38 -3.73 -9.04
CA GLU A 55 6.14 -2.71 -9.79
C GLU A 55 5.24 -1.51 -10.14
N LYS A 56 4.01 -1.77 -10.61
CA LYS A 56 3.03 -0.71 -10.88
C LYS A 56 2.61 0.04 -9.61
N LEU A 57 2.36 -0.68 -8.52
CA LEU A 57 1.99 -0.09 -7.24
C LEU A 57 3.11 0.80 -6.69
N LEU A 58 4.36 0.38 -6.84
CA LEU A 58 5.51 1.19 -6.45
C LEU A 58 5.55 2.49 -7.26
N GLY A 59 5.43 2.41 -8.59
CA GLY A 59 5.41 3.61 -9.43
C GLY A 59 4.29 4.60 -9.06
N ILE A 60 3.10 4.09 -8.72
CA ILE A 60 2.00 4.93 -8.23
C ILE A 60 2.36 5.61 -6.90
N LEU A 61 2.96 4.88 -5.95
CA LEU A 61 3.36 5.42 -4.65
C LEU A 61 4.44 6.50 -4.80
N GLU A 62 5.40 6.30 -5.70
CA GLU A 62 6.43 7.29 -6.03
C GLU A 62 5.83 8.54 -6.67
N GLU A 63 4.89 8.40 -7.62
CA GLU A 63 4.23 9.53 -8.27
C GLU A 63 3.43 10.42 -7.30
N ILE A 64 2.85 9.83 -6.25
CA ILE A 64 2.15 10.58 -5.19
C ILE A 64 3.10 11.12 -4.11
N GLY A 65 4.39 10.78 -4.14
CA GLY A 65 5.44 11.42 -3.34
C GLY A 65 6.08 10.58 -2.22
N PHE A 66 5.79 9.28 -2.15
CA PHE A 66 6.56 8.38 -1.29
C PHE A 66 7.97 8.13 -1.86
N VAL A 67 8.88 7.68 -0.99
CA VAL A 67 10.21 7.18 -1.37
C VAL A 67 10.31 5.71 -0.97
N GLU A 68 10.83 4.85 -1.85
CA GLU A 68 11.02 3.45 -1.52
C GLU A 68 12.01 3.25 -0.37
N SER A 69 11.63 2.41 0.59
CA SER A 69 12.47 1.91 1.67
C SER A 69 12.96 0.51 1.34
N GLU A 70 14.22 0.21 1.67
CA GLU A 70 14.81 -1.12 1.52
C GLU A 70 14.14 -2.18 2.40
N ASP A 71 13.51 -1.75 3.50
CA ASP A 71 12.87 -2.64 4.47
C ASP A 71 11.49 -2.17 4.96
N GLU A 72 10.85 -3.02 5.76
CA GLU A 72 9.51 -2.82 6.32
C GLU A 72 9.42 -1.72 7.39
N ASN A 73 10.53 -1.07 7.77
CA ASN A 73 10.52 0.10 8.65
C ASN A 73 10.16 1.37 7.87
N ALA A 74 8.98 1.34 7.24
CA ALA A 74 8.46 2.40 6.39
C ALA A 74 7.18 3.01 6.97
N ASP A 75 6.80 4.20 6.51
CA ASP A 75 5.51 4.82 6.90
C ASP A 75 4.30 4.11 6.28
N PHE A 76 4.48 3.51 5.10
CA PHE A 76 3.47 2.73 4.40
C PHE A 76 4.04 1.39 3.95
N VAL A 77 3.53 0.28 4.50
CA VAL A 77 3.92 -1.07 4.07
C VAL A 77 2.75 -1.76 3.39
N LEU A 78 2.97 -2.21 2.15
CA LEU A 78 1.98 -2.93 1.35
C LEU A 78 2.40 -4.38 1.12
N TYR A 79 1.50 -5.31 1.39
CA TYR A 79 1.67 -6.71 1.01
C TYR A 79 0.78 -7.01 -0.18
N ASN A 80 1.38 -7.43 -1.29
CA ASN A 80 0.65 -7.89 -2.47
C ASN A 80 0.73 -9.42 -2.55
N THR A 81 -0.41 -10.09 -2.35
CA THR A 81 -0.45 -11.51 -2.03
C THR A 81 -1.33 -12.33 -2.98
N CYS A 82 -1.02 -13.61 -3.13
CA CYS A 82 -1.73 -14.55 -4.01
C CYS A 82 -2.44 -15.65 -3.22
N THR A 83 -3.54 -16.17 -3.76
CA THR A 83 -4.28 -17.34 -3.22
C THR A 83 -3.77 -18.68 -3.72
N VAL A 84 -3.12 -18.68 -4.88
CA VAL A 84 -2.88 -19.92 -5.65
C VAL A 84 -1.80 -20.80 -5.03
N ARG A 85 -0.96 -20.27 -4.14
CA ARG A 85 0.09 -21.03 -3.46
C ARG A 85 -0.20 -21.10 -1.96
N GLU A 86 -0.50 -22.31 -1.46
CA GLU A 86 -0.88 -22.63 -0.07
C GLU A 86 0.08 -22.09 1.02
N ASN A 87 1.28 -21.61 0.66
CA ASN A 87 2.24 -21.03 1.60
C ASN A 87 2.26 -19.49 1.65
N ALA A 88 1.48 -18.78 0.83
CA ALA A 88 1.44 -17.31 0.87
C ALA A 88 0.72 -16.80 2.12
N ASN A 89 -0.42 -17.42 2.47
CA ASN A 89 -1.26 -16.99 3.59
C ASN A 89 -0.53 -17.08 4.93
N LEU A 90 0.12 -18.22 5.21
CA LEU A 90 0.86 -18.43 6.46
C LEU A 90 2.02 -17.43 6.63
N LYS A 91 2.73 -17.13 5.53
CA LYS A 91 3.82 -16.14 5.55
C LYS A 91 3.30 -14.75 5.89
N VAL A 92 2.17 -14.34 5.32
CA VAL A 92 1.57 -13.02 5.56
C VAL A 92 1.18 -12.88 7.03
N TYR A 93 0.48 -13.85 7.62
CA TYR A 93 0.07 -13.76 9.03
C TYR A 93 1.28 -13.66 9.98
N GLY A 94 2.34 -14.43 9.72
CA GLY A 94 3.58 -14.34 10.48
C GLY A 94 4.25 -12.95 10.39
N ARG A 95 4.24 -12.34 9.20
CA ARG A 95 4.77 -10.98 8.99
C ARG A 95 3.89 -9.91 9.63
N LEU A 96 2.57 -10.01 9.57
CA LEU A 96 1.66 -9.08 10.24
C LEU A 96 1.93 -9.02 11.76
N GLY A 97 2.24 -10.16 12.39
CA GLY A 97 2.68 -10.21 13.78
C GLY A 97 3.99 -9.46 14.06
N TYR A 98 4.94 -9.50 13.13
CA TYR A 98 6.18 -8.70 13.20
C TYR A 98 5.89 -7.21 13.02
N LEU A 99 5.08 -6.82 12.03
CA LEU A 99 4.72 -5.43 11.78
C LEU A 99 3.98 -4.78 12.94
N LYS A 100 3.21 -5.54 13.73
CA LYS A 100 2.58 -5.02 14.95
C LYS A 100 3.60 -4.34 15.86
N LYS A 101 4.79 -4.93 16.01
CA LYS A 101 5.89 -4.35 16.80
C LYS A 101 6.49 -3.11 16.16
N LEU A 102 6.53 -3.04 14.83
CA LEU A 102 6.97 -1.83 14.12
C LEU A 102 5.95 -0.69 14.28
N LYS A 103 4.66 -0.99 14.16
CA LYS A 103 3.56 -0.04 14.37
C LYS A 103 3.47 0.45 15.81
N GLU A 104 3.84 -0.37 16.80
CA GLU A 104 3.97 0.10 18.19
C GLU A 104 5.05 1.20 18.34
N LYS A 105 6.11 1.16 17.52
CA LYS A 105 7.16 2.19 17.49
C LYS A 105 6.80 3.39 16.61
N ASN A 106 6.05 3.14 15.53
CA ASN A 106 5.49 4.16 14.65
C ASN A 106 3.97 4.01 14.57
N PRO A 107 3.19 4.60 15.50
CA PRO A 107 1.73 4.47 15.53
C PRO A 107 1.04 4.98 14.26
N ASN A 108 1.71 5.89 13.53
CA ASN A 108 1.23 6.47 12.29
C ASN A 108 1.51 5.60 11.06
N MET A 109 2.21 4.48 11.23
CA MET A 109 2.46 3.51 10.17
C MET A 109 1.14 2.94 9.63
N ILE A 110 1.02 2.95 8.31
CA ILE A 110 -0.09 2.33 7.60
C ILE A 110 0.39 0.98 7.05
N ILE A 111 -0.41 -0.05 7.29
CA ILE A 111 -0.18 -1.40 6.80
C ILE A 111 -1.35 -1.74 5.89
N ALA A 112 -1.06 -2.09 4.65
CA ALA A 112 -2.05 -2.46 3.65
C ALA A 112 -1.79 -3.87 3.13
N LEU A 113 -2.86 -4.55 2.76
CA LEU A 113 -2.84 -5.90 2.20
C LEU A 113 -3.74 -5.91 0.96
N CYS A 114 -3.22 -6.41 -0.15
CA CYS A 114 -3.92 -6.47 -1.44
C CYS A 114 -3.57 -7.77 -2.19
N GLY A 115 -4.12 -7.91 -3.39
CA GLY A 115 -3.95 -9.09 -4.23
C GLY A 115 -5.06 -10.12 -4.04
N CYS A 116 -4.96 -11.25 -4.76
CA CYS A 116 -6.04 -12.25 -4.84
C CYS A 116 -6.45 -12.79 -3.47
N MET A 117 -5.53 -12.85 -2.51
CA MET A 117 -5.83 -13.38 -1.16
C MET A 117 -6.95 -12.62 -0.47
N MET A 118 -7.03 -11.30 -0.69
CA MET A 118 -8.04 -10.44 -0.07
C MET A 118 -9.41 -10.52 -0.75
N GLN A 119 -9.54 -11.34 -1.80
CA GLN A 119 -10.81 -11.58 -2.47
C GLN A 119 -11.52 -12.83 -1.95
N GLU A 120 -10.82 -13.67 -1.17
CA GLU A 120 -11.41 -14.87 -0.56
C GLU A 120 -12.19 -14.49 0.70
N SER A 121 -13.46 -14.90 0.77
CA SER A 121 -14.37 -14.60 1.89
C SER A 121 -13.78 -15.00 3.24
N ASP A 122 -13.23 -16.22 3.32
CA ASP A 122 -12.74 -16.82 4.55
C ASP A 122 -11.49 -16.13 5.12
N VAL A 123 -10.82 -15.32 4.29
CA VAL A 123 -9.64 -14.53 4.69
C VAL A 123 -10.06 -13.19 5.26
N VAL A 124 -11.09 -12.55 4.70
CA VAL A 124 -11.58 -11.23 5.12
C VAL A 124 -12.38 -11.29 6.43
N GLU A 125 -13.02 -12.43 6.70
CA GLU A 125 -13.81 -12.64 7.93
C GLU A 125 -12.97 -12.97 9.17
N LYS A 126 -11.65 -13.14 9.03
CA LYS A 126 -10.71 -13.45 10.13
C LYS A 126 -10.01 -12.22 10.70
#